data_AF-A0A5K0V7V6-F1
#
_entry.id   AF-A0A5K0V7V6-F1
#
_cell.length_a   1.000
_cell.length_b   1.000
_cell.length_c   1.000
_cell.angle_alpha   90.00
_cell.angle_beta   90.00
_cell.angle_gamma   90.00
#
_symmetry.space_group_name_H-M   'P 1'
#
loop_
_entity.id
_entity.type
_entity.pdbx_description
1 polymer ?
#
loop_
_entity_poly.entity_id
_entity_poly.type
_entity_poly.pdbx_seq_one_letter_code
_entity_poly.pdbx_strand_id
1 'polypeptide(L)'
;LAGATFLAPVVNYWWSGFPAKLSKEAYSQQFVQDQWMLRVAHYLPWLTYWWMTQKLFPASSVEADDPKLYNAHDRSLSDKYQNLPHE
;
A
#
# COMPACT_ATOMS: atom_id res chain seq x y z
N LEU A 1 -11.44 19.74 -1.68
CA LEU A 1 -11.06 18.73 -0.67
C LEU A 1 -10.91 17.32 -1.24
N ALA A 2 -11.78 16.86 -2.16
CA ALA A 2 -11.73 15.50 -2.72
C ALA A 2 -10.38 15.10 -3.38
N GLY A 3 -9.62 16.06 -3.93
CA GLY A 3 -8.31 15.80 -4.53
C GLY A 3 -7.19 15.48 -3.51
N ALA A 4 -7.27 16.00 -2.28
CA ALA A 4 -6.28 15.67 -1.24
C ALA A 4 -6.49 14.25 -0.67
N THR A 5 -7.73 13.76 -0.70
CA THR A 5 -8.09 12.41 -0.26
C THR A 5 -7.56 11.32 -1.19
N PHE A 6 -7.42 11.58 -2.49
CA PHE A 6 -6.85 10.62 -3.46
C PHE A 6 -5.32 10.55 -3.47
N LEU A 7 -4.64 11.58 -2.94
CA LEU A 7 -3.17 11.69 -2.91
C LEU A 7 -2.56 11.36 -1.56
N ALA A 8 -3.34 11.13 -0.52
CA ALA A 8 -2.83 10.65 0.75
C ALA A 8 -2.80 9.11 0.69
N PRO A 9 -1.66 8.47 0.33
CA PRO A 9 -1.55 7.04 0.53
C PRO A 9 -1.85 6.75 2.01
N VAL A 10 -2.39 5.56 2.29
CA VAL A 10 -2.80 5.09 3.61
C VAL A 10 -1.73 5.32 4.71
N VAL A 11 -0.47 5.49 4.32
CA VAL A 11 0.69 5.74 5.20
C VAL A 11 1.01 7.21 5.50
N ASN A 12 0.33 8.19 4.88
CA ASN A 12 0.74 9.61 4.88
C ASN A 12 0.39 10.38 6.18
N TYR A 13 -0.23 9.74 7.17
CA TYR A 13 -0.71 10.46 8.36
C TYR A 13 0.41 11.08 9.22
N TRP A 14 1.66 10.66 9.04
CA TRP A 14 2.82 11.11 9.82
C TRP A 14 3.89 11.86 9.01
N TRP A 15 3.64 12.24 7.75
CA TRP A 15 4.62 13.06 7.01
C TRP A 15 4.72 14.48 7.60
N SER A 16 5.95 14.91 7.87
CA SER A 16 6.25 16.23 8.44
C SER A 16 5.81 17.41 7.55
N GLY A 17 5.70 17.19 6.24
CA GLY A 17 5.25 18.19 5.28
C GLY A 17 3.72 18.32 5.13
N PHE A 18 2.93 17.46 5.78
CA PHE A 18 1.47 17.49 5.65
C PHE A 18 0.79 18.17 6.86
N PRO A 19 -0.30 18.93 6.67
CA PRO A 19 -0.97 19.59 7.78
C PRO A 19 -1.49 18.59 8.83
N ALA A 20 -0.89 18.59 10.02
CA ALA A 20 -1.15 17.61 11.08
C ALA A 20 -2.64 17.51 11.47
N LYS A 21 -3.38 18.62 11.41
CA LYS A 21 -4.83 18.64 11.68
C LYS A 21 -5.61 17.83 10.64
N LEU A 22 -5.28 18.01 9.35
CA LEU A 22 -5.91 17.27 8.26
C LEU A 22 -5.52 15.78 8.30
N SER A 23 -4.25 15.47 8.60
CA SER A 23 -3.83 14.08 8.80
C SER A 23 -4.64 13.41 9.91
N LYS A 24 -4.78 14.07 11.06
CA LYS A 24 -5.50 13.51 12.22
C LYS A 24 -6.99 13.30 11.91
N GLU A 25 -7.63 14.25 11.23
CA GLU A 25 -9.02 14.15 10.83
C GLU A 25 -9.21 12.98 9.86
N ALA A 26 -8.43 12.91 8.79
CA ALA A 26 -8.50 11.82 7.82
C ALA A 26 -8.16 10.45 8.42
N TYR A 27 -7.23 10.39 9.38
CA TYR A 27 -6.90 9.17 10.13
C TYR A 27 -8.09 8.71 10.99
N SER A 28 -8.78 9.64 11.65
CA SER A 28 -9.93 9.30 12.51
C SER A 28 -11.14 8.76 11.75
N GLN A 29 -11.21 9.02 10.43
CA GLN A 29 -12.25 8.49 9.55
C GLN A 29 -12.01 7.03 9.13
N GLN A 30 -10.80 6.49 9.35
CA GLN A 30 -10.49 5.09 9.06
C GLN A 30 -11.21 4.15 10.03
N PHE A 31 -11.47 2.92 9.61
CA PHE A 31 -11.97 1.90 10.52
C PHE A 31 -10.98 1.68 11.67
N VAL A 32 -11.49 1.29 12.84
CA VAL A 32 -10.66 1.12 14.05
C VAL A 32 -9.55 0.10 13.82
N GLN A 33 -9.82 -0.97 13.07
CA GLN A 33 -8.81 -1.98 12.72
C GLN A 33 -7.68 -1.37 11.88
N ASP A 34 -8.02 -0.53 10.90
CA ASP A 34 -7.06 0.11 10.01
C ASP A 34 -6.20 1.13 10.78
N GLN A 35 -6.81 1.89 11.70
CA GLN A 35 -6.07 2.76 12.61
C GLN A 35 -5.02 1.98 13.41
N TRP A 36 -5.38 0.80 13.94
CA TRP A 36 -4.44 -0.06 14.67
C TRP A 36 -3.33 -0.60 13.77
N MET A 37 -3.68 -1.09 12.58
CA MET A 37 -2.71 -1.57 11.60
C MET A 37 -1.67 -0.49 11.29
N LEU A 38 -2.13 0.75 11.05
CA LEU A 38 -1.26 1.88 10.74
C LEU A 38 -0.37 2.29 11.91
N ARG A 39 -0.89 2.25 13.14
CA ARG A 39 -0.09 2.47 14.34
C ARG A 39 1.02 1.45 14.49
N VAL A 40 0.73 0.16 14.27
CA VAL A 40 1.74 -0.89 14.34
C VAL A 40 2.81 -0.64 13.28
N ALA A 41 2.40 -0.37 12.03
CA ALA A 41 3.34 -0.08 10.95
C ALA A 41 4.22 1.16 11.23
N HIS A 42 3.67 2.20 11.84
CA HIS A 42 4.40 3.43 12.14
C HIS A 42 5.36 3.29 13.33
N TYR A 43 4.91 2.68 14.44
CA TYR A 43 5.69 2.63 15.68
C TYR A 43 6.54 1.37 15.83
N LEU A 44 6.21 0.29 15.13
CA LEU A 44 6.92 -0.99 15.17
C LEU A 44 7.36 -1.43 13.77
N PRO A 45 8.14 -0.61 13.03
CA PRO A 45 8.53 -0.94 11.65
C PRO A 45 9.34 -2.23 11.56
N TRP A 46 10.07 -2.59 12.62
CA TRP A 46 10.79 -3.87 12.70
C TRP A 46 9.84 -5.07 12.66
N LEU A 47 8.63 -4.96 13.23
CA LEU A 47 7.65 -6.04 13.24
C LEU A 47 7.06 -6.22 11.85
N THR A 48 6.76 -5.12 11.15
CA THR A 48 6.33 -5.15 9.75
C THR A 48 7.40 -5.77 8.86
N TYR A 49 8.66 -5.37 9.03
CA TYR A 49 9.77 -5.96 8.29
C TYR A 49 9.93 -7.46 8.58
N TRP A 50 9.93 -7.86 9.85
CA TRP A 50 10.01 -9.25 10.25
C TRP A 50 8.88 -10.09 9.62
N TRP A 51 7.64 -9.59 9.66
CA TRP A 51 6.49 -10.24 9.06
C TRP A 51 6.66 -10.45 7.55
N MET A 52 7.08 -9.41 6.83
CA MET A 52 7.23 -9.45 5.36
C MET A 52 8.38 -10.35 4.89
N THR A 53 9.41 -10.58 5.71
CA THR A 53 10.53 -11.46 5.37
C THR A 53 10.28 -12.94 5.64
N GLN A 54 9.09 -13.28 6.17
CA GLN A 54 8.85 -14.60 6.73
C GLN A 54 8.46 -15.62 5.66
N LYS A 55 9.22 -16.72 5.55
CA LYS A 55 9.00 -17.79 4.55
C LYS A 55 8.02 -18.87 5.01
N LEU A 56 7.43 -18.70 6.19
CA LEU A 56 6.52 -19.67 6.80
C LEU A 56 5.15 -19.70 6.12
N PHE A 57 4.80 -18.65 5.39
CA PHE A 57 3.53 -18.53 4.67
C PHE A 57 3.80 -18.18 3.21
N PRO A 58 2.87 -18.53 2.29
CA PRO A 58 2.91 -18.01 0.94
C PRO A 58 2.89 -16.49 0.95
N ALA A 59 3.61 -15.88 0.01
CA ALA A 59 3.48 -14.46 -0.24
C ALA A 59 2.03 -14.08 -0.60
N SER A 60 1.68 -12.81 -0.37
CA SER A 60 0.44 -12.27 -0.91
C SER A 60 0.41 -12.44 -2.43
N SER A 61 -0.77 -12.69 -3.01
CA SER A 61 -0.92 -12.83 -4.47
C SER A 61 -0.40 -11.63 -5.24
N VAL A 62 -0.43 -10.43 -4.64
CA VAL A 62 0.07 -9.19 -5.23
C VAL A 62 1.60 -9.18 -5.30
N GLU A 63 2.27 -9.61 -4.23
CA GLU A 63 3.74 -9.71 -4.21
C GLU A 63 4.23 -10.86 -5.12
N ALA A 64 3.50 -11.97 -5.13
CA ALA A 64 3.79 -13.12 -5.98
C ALA A 64 3.46 -12.91 -7.47
N ASP A 65 2.94 -11.74 -7.84
CA ASP A 65 2.51 -11.40 -9.20
C ASP A 65 1.58 -12.47 -9.81
N ASP A 66 0.60 -12.95 -9.03
CA ASP A 66 -0.27 -14.05 -9.46
C ASP A 66 -1.09 -13.62 -10.70
N PRO A 67 -0.95 -14.28 -11.86
CA PRO A 67 -1.66 -13.94 -13.10
C PRO A 67 -3.19 -13.92 -12.97
N LYS A 68 -3.73 -14.56 -11.92
CA LYS A 68 -5.16 -14.59 -11.60
C LYS A 68 -5.69 -13.26 -11.08
N LEU A 69 -4.82 -12.38 -10.57
CA LEU A 69 -5.22 -11.03 -10.14
C LEU A 69 -5.61 -10.14 -11.31
N TYR A 70 -5.01 -10.37 -12.47
CA TYR A 70 -5.21 -9.56 -13.66
C TYR A 70 -6.45 -10.01 -14.43
N ASN A 71 -7.22 -9.05 -14.93
CA ASN A 71 -8.23 -9.36 -15.95
C ASN A 71 -7.54 -9.61 -17.32
N ALA A 72 -8.30 -10.03 -18.33
CA ALA A 72 -7.73 -10.34 -19.64
C ALA A 72 -7.06 -9.13 -20.33
N HIS A 73 -7.55 -7.92 -20.05
CA HIS A 73 -6.98 -6.69 -20.57
C HIS A 73 -5.67 -6.32 -19.86
N ASP A 74 -5.63 -6.42 -18.54
CA ASP A 74 -4.43 -6.11 -17.76
C ASP A 74 -3.28 -7.07 -18.10
N ARG A 75 -3.60 -8.33 -18.39
CA ARG A 75 -2.61 -9.32 -18.87
C ARG A 75 -1.97 -8.89 -20.19
N SER A 76 -2.77 -8.47 -21.18
CA SER A 76 -2.22 -8.08 -22.48
C SER A 76 -1.39 -6.79 -22.41
N LEU A 77 -1.73 -5.89 -21.49
CA LEU A 77 -0.91 -4.72 -21.19
C LEU A 77 0.41 -5.14 -20.54
N SER A 78 0.38 -6.01 -19.52
CA SER A 78 1.59 -6.52 -18.86
C SER A 78 2.55 -7.17 -19.87
N ASP A 79 2.04 -8.07 -20.71
CA ASP A 79 2.82 -8.70 -21.78
C ASP A 79 3.43 -7.67 -22.73
N LYS A 80 2.67 -6.63 -23.10
CA LYS A 80 3.18 -5.55 -23.95
C LYS A 80 4.33 -4.81 -23.27
N TYR A 81 4.20 -4.44 -22.00
CA TYR A 81 5.24 -3.70 -21.26
C TYR A 81 6.49 -4.54 -21.01
N GLN A 82 6.36 -5.84 -20.73
CA GLN A 82 7.50 -6.76 -20.57
C GLN A 82 8.30 -6.93 -21.87
N ASN A 83 7.65 -6.82 -23.03
CA ASN A 83 8.29 -6.97 -24.34
C ASN A 83 8.74 -5.63 -24.96
N LEU A 84 8.56 -4.49 -24.26
CA LEU A 84 9.09 -3.22 -24.75
C LEU A 84 10.62 -3.22 -24.64
N PRO A 85 11.33 -2.76 -25.68
CA PRO A 85 12.77 -2.57 -25.58
C PRO A 85 13.07 -1.53 -24.49
N HIS A 86 13.96 -1.89 -23.56
CA HIS A 86 14.51 -0.96 -22.59
C HIS A 86 15.58 -0.13 -23.30
N GLU A 87 15.28 1.15 -23.58
CA GLU A 87 16.26 2.13 -24.07
C GLU A 87 17.30 2.50 -23.01
#